data_AF-A0A0M0LC06-F1
#
_entry.id   AF-A0A0M0LC06-F1
#
_cell.length_a   1.000
_cell.length_b   1.000
_cell.length_c   1.000
_cell.angle_alpha   90.00
_cell.angle_beta   90.00
_cell.angle_gamma   90.00
#
_symmetry.space_group_name_H-M   'P 1'
#
loop_
_entity.id
_entity.type
_entity.pdbx_description
1 polymer ?
#
loop_
_entity_poly.entity_id
_entity_poly.type
_entity_poly.pdbx_seq_one_letter_code
_entity_poly.pdbx_strand_id
1 'polypeptide(L)'
;MGCNSGNNSDYSSAILGQCSTSPDYVKDQLCAQFTVPVAGTETIYSAINESVIASFVLKNTGTVNFTVVVRNAAAATVIPALVVTPGQVIMRTVDNLGDIAITGPATGTVAARGELDIVVRYVL
;
A
#
# COMPACT_ATOMS: atom_id res chain seq x y z
N MET A 1 -7.85 17.83 29.13
CA MET A 1 -8.43 16.54 29.53
C MET A 1 -7.53 15.47 28.95
N GLY A 2 -6.81 14.75 29.83
CA GLY A 2 -5.60 14.02 29.49
C GLY A 2 -5.82 12.63 28.89
N CYS A 3 -4.88 12.20 28.06
CA CYS A 3 -4.70 10.79 27.71
C CYS A 3 -4.10 10.07 28.92
N ASN A 4 -4.91 9.29 29.63
CA ASN A 4 -4.42 8.45 30.71
C ASN A 4 -3.89 7.14 30.14
N SER A 5 -2.64 6.83 30.48
CA SER A 5 -1.94 5.59 30.14
C SER A 5 -2.62 4.42 30.84
N GLY A 6 -3.13 3.48 30.05
CA GLY A 6 -3.59 2.17 30.51
C GLY A 6 -2.92 1.10 29.66
N ASN A 7 -1.96 0.39 30.25
CA ASN A 7 -1.33 -0.79 29.68
C ASN A 7 -2.40 -1.83 29.30
N ASN A 8 -2.56 -2.08 28.01
CA ASN A 8 -2.85 -3.42 27.51
C ASN A 8 -1.97 -3.63 26.27
N SER A 9 -0.87 -4.36 26.47
CA SER A 9 -0.19 -5.05 25.39
C SER A 9 -1.26 -5.76 24.56
N ASP A 10 -1.39 -5.42 23.26
CA ASP A 10 -1.62 -6.42 22.20
C ASP A 10 -1.80 -5.81 20.79
N TYR A 11 -2.02 -4.49 20.59
CA TYR A 11 -2.22 -3.97 19.21
C TYR A 11 -1.64 -2.58 18.91
N SER A 12 -0.53 -2.21 19.55
CA SER A 12 0.11 -0.90 19.31
C SER A 12 0.97 -0.88 18.03
N SER A 13 0.32 -0.91 16.87
CA SER A 13 0.87 -0.39 15.60
C SER A 13 -0.01 0.75 15.06
N ALA A 14 -0.51 1.59 15.97
CA ALA A 14 -1.03 2.90 15.59
C ALA A 14 0.17 3.82 15.31
N ILE A 15 0.52 4.01 14.03
CA ILE A 15 1.15 5.27 13.62
C ILE A 15 0.11 6.37 13.92
N LEU A 16 0.18 6.85 15.16
CA LEU A 16 -0.31 8.12 15.69
C LEU A 16 -1.84 8.29 15.75
N GLY A 17 -2.37 8.09 16.96
CA GLY A 17 -3.51 8.85 17.52
C GLY A 17 -4.87 8.61 16.86
N GLN A 18 -5.56 7.54 17.25
CA GLN A 18 -6.98 7.38 16.93
C GLN A 18 -7.83 8.41 17.72
N CYS A 19 -8.19 9.50 17.05
CA CYS A 19 -9.40 10.27 17.31
C CYS A 19 -10.57 9.78 16.42
N SER A 20 -10.59 8.49 16.05
CA SER A 20 -11.69 7.91 15.26
C SER A 20 -12.78 7.43 16.21
N THR A 21 -14.00 7.96 16.05
CA THR A 21 -15.20 7.57 16.83
C THR A 21 -15.90 6.32 16.27
N SER A 22 -15.30 5.63 15.30
CA SER A 22 -15.84 4.40 14.72
C SER A 22 -14.85 3.25 14.96
N PRO A 23 -15.30 2.04 15.30
CA PRO A 23 -14.40 0.89 15.43
C PRO A 23 -13.85 0.52 14.05
N ASP A 24 -12.64 0.97 13.74
CA ASP A 24 -11.90 0.48 12.58
C ASP A 24 -11.47 -0.96 12.85
N TYR A 25 -12.07 -1.93 12.17
CA TYR A 25 -11.62 -3.31 12.24
C TYR A 25 -10.43 -3.51 11.28
N VAL A 26 -9.26 -3.83 11.82
CA VAL A 26 -8.13 -4.37 11.04
C VAL A 26 -8.52 -5.79 10.67
N LYS A 27 -8.82 -6.06 9.39
CA LYS A 27 -9.28 -7.40 8.96
C LYS A 27 -8.25 -8.13 8.11
N ASP A 28 -7.31 -7.44 7.45
CA ASP A 28 -6.25 -8.11 6.68
C ASP A 28 -4.90 -7.39 6.77
N GLN A 29 -3.83 -8.18 6.97
CA GLN A 29 -2.45 -7.79 6.69
C GLN A 29 -1.89 -8.74 5.64
N LEU A 30 -1.34 -8.19 4.57
CA LEU A 30 -0.73 -8.93 3.47
C LEU A 30 0.68 -8.43 3.23
N CYS A 31 1.65 -9.34 3.22
CA CYS A 31 2.99 -9.08 2.73
C CYS A 31 3.21 -9.93 1.47
N ALA A 32 3.51 -9.29 0.34
CA ALA A 32 3.68 -9.95 -0.94
C ALA A 32 4.94 -9.46 -1.63
N GLN A 33 5.69 -10.40 -2.20
CA GLN A 33 6.78 -10.11 -3.13
C GLN A 33 6.27 -10.21 -4.56
N PHE A 34 6.71 -9.31 -5.43
CA PHE A 34 6.31 -9.30 -6.84
C PHE A 34 7.51 -9.22 -7.76
N THR A 35 7.31 -9.67 -9.00
CA THR A 35 8.23 -9.49 -10.12
C THR A 35 7.42 -9.06 -11.32
N VAL A 36 7.75 -7.91 -11.92
CA VAL A 36 7.04 -7.37 -13.09
C VAL A 36 8.00 -7.34 -14.28
N PRO A 37 7.65 -7.94 -15.43
CA PRO A 37 8.52 -7.98 -16.60
C PRO A 37 8.75 -6.57 -17.19
N VAL A 38 9.78 -6.44 -18.02
CA VAL A 38 10.08 -5.21 -18.76
C VAL A 38 8.86 -4.79 -19.59
N ALA A 39 8.47 -3.52 -19.52
CA ALA A 39 7.27 -2.95 -20.13
C ALA A 39 5.94 -3.64 -19.74
N GLY A 40 5.95 -4.57 -18.78
CA GLY A 40 4.75 -5.19 -18.22
C GLY A 40 4.07 -4.29 -17.22
N THR A 41 2.76 -4.48 -17.04
CA THR A 41 1.99 -3.85 -15.96
C THR A 41 1.19 -4.91 -15.24
N GLU A 42 1.28 -4.91 -13.91
CA GLU A 42 0.63 -5.89 -13.05
C GLU A 42 -0.10 -5.17 -11.90
N THR A 43 -1.30 -5.61 -11.58
CA THR A 43 -2.02 -5.18 -10.38
C THR A 43 -1.60 -6.07 -9.22
N ILE A 44 -0.86 -5.51 -8.27
CA ILE A 44 -0.31 -6.26 -7.13
C ILE A 44 -1.25 -6.28 -5.92
N TYR A 45 -2.25 -5.41 -5.92
CA TYR A 45 -3.32 -5.39 -4.93
C TYR A 45 -4.60 -4.84 -5.56
N SER A 46 -5.74 -5.45 -5.23
CA SER A 46 -7.07 -4.98 -5.60
C SER A 46 -8.03 -5.20 -4.44
N ALA A 47 -8.72 -4.14 -4.01
CA ALA A 47 -9.90 -4.23 -3.17
C ALA A 47 -11.10 -4.60 -4.04
N ILE A 48 -11.82 -5.66 -3.68
CA ILE A 48 -12.97 -6.15 -4.45
C ILE A 48 -14.24 -5.73 -3.71
N ASN A 49 -15.05 -4.86 -4.32
CA ASN A 49 -16.39 -4.47 -3.89
C ASN A 49 -16.53 -3.84 -2.48
N GLU A 50 -15.43 -3.40 -1.87
CA GLU A 50 -15.44 -2.82 -0.52
C GLU A 50 -14.61 -1.53 -0.48
N SER A 51 -15.11 -0.51 0.23
CA SER A 51 -14.34 0.70 0.51
C SER A 51 -13.38 0.42 1.66
N VAL A 52 -12.10 0.37 1.35
CA VAL A 52 -11.07 0.05 2.36
C VAL A 52 -10.14 1.22 2.61
N ILE A 53 -9.79 1.44 3.87
CA ILE A 53 -8.69 2.32 4.25
C ILE A 53 -7.45 1.45 4.35
N ALA A 54 -6.46 1.72 3.51
CA ALA A 54 -5.25 0.91 3.46
C ALA A 54 -4.02 1.73 3.80
N SER A 55 -3.19 1.20 4.70
CA SER A 55 -1.85 1.70 4.96
C SER A 55 -0.86 0.70 4.39
N PHE A 56 0.04 1.14 3.51
CA PHE A 56 1.00 0.24 2.87
C PHE A 56 2.42 0.80 2.84
N VAL A 57 3.36 -0.14 2.78
CA VAL A 57 4.78 0.05 2.53
C VAL A 57 5.12 -0.68 1.23
N LEU A 58 5.57 0.07 0.23
CA LEU A 58 6.02 -0.46 -1.05
C LEU A 58 7.51 -0.21 -1.19
N LYS A 59 8.29 -1.28 -1.36
CA LYS A 59 9.75 -1.22 -1.45
C LYS A 59 10.23 -1.76 -2.78
N ASN A 60 11.12 -1.02 -3.43
CA ASN A 60 11.89 -1.56 -4.55
C ASN A 60 13.09 -2.35 -4.02
N THR A 61 12.99 -3.68 -4.10
CA THR A 61 14.03 -4.63 -3.70
C THR A 61 14.89 -5.08 -4.89
N GLY A 62 14.53 -4.66 -6.10
CA GLY A 62 15.27 -4.96 -7.32
C GLY A 62 16.41 -3.97 -7.61
N THR A 63 16.97 -4.10 -8.81
CA THR A 63 18.09 -3.28 -9.31
C THR A 63 17.67 -2.30 -10.40
N VAL A 64 16.40 -2.30 -10.79
CA VAL A 64 15.82 -1.43 -11.81
C VAL A 64 14.65 -0.64 -11.26
N ASN A 65 14.35 0.50 -11.87
CA ASN A 65 13.19 1.30 -11.50
C ASN A 65 11.89 0.59 -11.91
N PHE A 66 10.82 0.85 -11.16
CA PHE A 66 9.44 0.60 -11.61
C PHE A 66 8.59 1.83 -11.36
N THR A 67 7.42 1.87 -11.99
CA THR A 67 6.43 2.93 -11.78
C THR A 67 5.25 2.37 -11.00
N VAL A 68 4.78 3.07 -9.98
CA VAL A 68 3.56 2.74 -9.25
C VAL A 68 2.46 3.72 -9.59
N VAL A 69 1.24 3.21 -9.75
CA VAL A 69 0.00 3.98 -9.79
C VAL A 69 -0.94 3.43 -8.74
N VAL A 70 -1.56 4.31 -7.96
CA VAL A 70 -2.56 3.92 -6.97
C VAL A 70 -3.88 4.60 -7.29
N ARG A 71 -4.95 3.80 -7.31
CA ARG A 71 -6.30 4.25 -7.63
C ARG A 71 -7.24 3.97 -6.46
N ASN A 72 -8.24 4.83 -6.29
CA ASN A 72 -9.34 4.58 -5.36
C ASN A 72 -10.36 3.60 -5.93
N ALA A 73 -11.36 3.18 -5.15
CA ALA A 73 -12.39 2.25 -5.60
C ALA A 73 -13.24 2.77 -6.78
N ALA A 74 -13.25 4.08 -7.03
CA ALA A 74 -13.88 4.71 -8.21
C ALA A 74 -12.93 4.79 -9.43
N ALA A 75 -11.79 4.08 -9.38
CA ALA A 75 -10.73 4.07 -10.38
C ALA A 75 -10.03 5.44 -10.63
N ALA A 76 -10.26 6.43 -9.77
CA ALA A 76 -9.57 7.71 -9.85
C ALA A 76 -8.16 7.59 -9.27
N THR A 77 -7.18 8.19 -9.96
CA THR A 77 -5.77 8.18 -9.53
C THR A 77 -5.59 8.98 -8.25
N VAL A 78 -5.13 8.31 -7.19
CA VAL A 78 -4.79 8.93 -5.89
C VAL A 78 -3.30 9.24 -5.83
N ILE A 79 -2.47 8.33 -6.33
CA ILE A 79 -1.04 8.55 -6.50
C ILE A 79 -0.75 8.48 -8.00
N PRO A 80 -0.33 9.60 -8.62
CA PRO A 80 0.04 9.61 -10.03
C PRO A 80 1.26 8.72 -10.25
N ALA A 81 1.49 8.33 -11.50
CA ALA A 81 2.62 7.50 -11.91
C ALA A 81 3.93 7.98 -11.28
N LEU A 82 4.35 7.26 -10.24
CA LEU A 82 5.52 7.60 -9.43
C LEU A 82 6.61 6.58 -9.70
N VAL A 83 7.77 7.06 -10.14
CA VAL A 83 8.94 6.22 -10.35
C VAL A 83 9.57 5.89 -9.00
N VAL A 84 9.80 4.61 -8.75
CA VAL A 84 10.40 4.06 -7.54
C VAL A 84 11.76 3.48 -7.89
N THR A 85 12.83 4.11 -7.41
CA THR A 85 14.21 3.68 -7.69
C THR A 85 14.65 2.55 -6.76
N PRO A 86 15.69 1.76 -7.12
CA PRO A 86 16.23 0.71 -6.28
C PRO A 86 16.52 1.17 -4.84
N GLY A 87 16.02 0.41 -3.86
CA GLY A 87 16.16 0.71 -2.44
C GLY A 87 15.17 1.75 -1.91
N GLN A 88 14.43 2.46 -2.76
CA GLN A 88 13.42 3.41 -2.33
C GLN A 88 12.22 2.69 -1.70
N VAL A 89 11.66 3.34 -0.67
CA VAL A 89 10.46 2.91 0.04
C VAL A 89 9.40 4.00 -0.05
N ILE A 90 8.17 3.60 -0.35
CA ILE A 90 6.99 4.45 -0.33
C ILE A 90 6.10 3.97 0.81
N MET A 91 5.70 4.90 1.68
CA MET A 91 4.75 4.64 2.76
C MET A 91 3.57 5.59 2.61
N ARG A 92 2.36 5.04 2.52
CA ARG A 92 1.14 5.82 2.28
C ARG A 92 -0.05 5.20 3.00
N THR A 93 -0.97 6.07 3.41
CA THR A 93 -2.33 5.69 3.78
C THR A 93 -3.27 6.26 2.73
N VAL A 94 -4.16 5.42 2.19
CA VAL A 94 -5.14 5.79 1.18
C VAL A 94 -6.51 5.44 1.70
N ASP A 95 -7.37 6.46 1.77
CA ASP A 95 -8.78 6.28 2.04
C ASP A 95 -9.48 5.78 0.76
N ASN A 96 -10.32 4.75 0.90
CA ASN A 96 -11.05 4.12 -0.19
C ASN A 96 -10.13 3.58 -1.31
N LEU A 97 -9.09 2.84 -0.94
CA LEU A 97 -8.16 2.21 -1.88
C LEU A 97 -8.91 1.23 -2.81
N GLY A 98 -8.70 1.37 -4.12
CA GLY A 98 -9.21 0.45 -5.13
C GLY A 98 -8.14 -0.54 -5.55
N ASP A 99 -7.04 -0.05 -6.13
CA ASP A 99 -5.96 -0.91 -6.58
C ASP A 99 -4.59 -0.25 -6.55
N ILE A 100 -3.56 -1.09 -6.53
CA ILE A 100 -2.15 -0.71 -6.69
C ILE A 100 -1.61 -1.45 -7.91
N ALA A 101 -1.20 -0.70 -8.92
CA ALA A 101 -0.61 -1.21 -10.15
C ALA A 101 0.85 -0.82 -10.27
N ILE A 102 1.68 -1.77 -10.71
CA ILE A 102 3.11 -1.60 -10.95
C ILE A 102 3.39 -1.81 -12.42
N THR A 103 4.08 -0.85 -13.04
CA THR A 103 4.65 -0.98 -14.37
C THR A 103 6.15 -1.18 -14.25
N GLY A 104 6.66 -2.24 -14.88
CA GLY A 104 8.09 -2.54 -14.95
C GLY A 104 8.89 -1.46 -15.70
N PRO A 105 10.22 -1.59 -15.77
CA PRO A 105 11.05 -0.63 -16.50
C PRO A 105 10.65 -0.59 -17.97
N ALA A 106 10.64 0.60 -18.58
CA ALA A 106 10.24 0.78 -19.97
C ALA A 106 11.22 0.12 -20.98
N THR A 107 12.48 -0.05 -20.59
CA THR A 107 13.55 -0.59 -21.44
C THR A 107 14.48 -1.49 -20.64
N GLY A 108 15.18 -2.40 -21.32
CA GLY A 108 16.21 -3.28 -20.74
C GLY A 108 15.83 -4.75 -20.80
N THR A 109 16.52 -5.59 -20.03
CA THR A 109 16.33 -7.06 -19.99
C THR A 109 16.01 -7.58 -18.59
N VAL A 110 16.03 -6.71 -17.57
CA VAL A 110 15.86 -7.08 -16.17
C VAL A 110 14.47 -6.69 -15.69
N ALA A 111 13.73 -7.65 -15.13
CA ALA A 111 12.42 -7.43 -14.54
C ALA A 111 12.51 -6.58 -13.26
N ALA A 112 11.48 -5.78 -12.99
CA ALA A 112 11.30 -5.10 -11.71
C ALA A 112 10.97 -6.11 -10.61
N ARG A 113 11.44 -5.84 -9.39
CA ARG A 113 11.14 -6.64 -8.20
C ARG A 113 10.85 -5.72 -7.03
N GLY A 114 9.93 -6.13 -6.19
CA GLY A 114 9.58 -5.36 -5.01
C GLY A 114 8.78 -6.15 -4.01
N GLU A 115 8.47 -5.47 -2.92
CA GLU A 115 7.69 -6.00 -1.80
C GLU A 115 6.62 -4.99 -1.44
N LEU A 116 5.42 -5.49 -1.19
CA LEU A 116 4.27 -4.76 -0.67
C LEU A 116 3.91 -5.35 0.69
N ASP A 117 3.94 -4.53 1.74
CA ASP A 117 3.31 -4.82 3.02
C ASP A 117 2.12 -3.87 3.18
N ILE A 118 0.92 -4.41 3.33
CA ILE A 118 -0.32 -3.65 3.36
C ILE A 118 -1.20 -4.11 4.51
N VAL A 119 -1.70 -3.14 5.27
CA VAL A 119 -2.68 -3.32 6.34
C VAL A 119 -3.97 -2.63 5.92
N VAL A 120 -5.07 -3.39 5.93
CA VAL A 120 -6.37 -2.96 5.45
C VAL A 120 -7.36 -2.87 6.60
N ARG A 121 -8.06 -1.74 6.66
CA ARG A 121 -9.13 -1.44 7.61
C ARG A 121 -10.44 -1.22 6.86
N TYR A 122 -11.51 -1.76 7.42
CA TYR A 122 -12.85 -1.66 6.82
C TYR A 122 -13.67 -0.65 7.60
N VAL A 123 -14.34 0.22 6.86
CA VAL A 123 -15.29 1.18 7.41
C VAL A 123 -16.67 0.51 7.34
N LEU A 124 -17.31 0.32 8.50
CA LEU A 124 -18.70 -0.15 8.60
C LEU A 124 -19.69 0.97 8.28
#